data_AF-A0A4Y2HHF8-F1
#
_entry.id   AF-A0A4Y2HHF8-F1
#
_cell.length_a   1.000
_cell.length_b   1.000
_cell.length_c   1.000
_cell.angle_alpha   90.00
_cell.angle_beta   90.00
_cell.angle_gamma   90.00
#
_symmetry.space_group_name_H-M   'P 1'
#
loop_
_entity.id
_entity.type
_entity.pdbx_description
1 polymer ?
#
loop_
_entity_poly.entity_id
_entity_poly.type
_entity_poly.pdbx_seq_one_letter_code
_entity_poly.pdbx_strand_id
1 'polypeptide(L)'
;MKHRKEGHQKLPMSRTLLSESRQSKELVEKVTETKAEDFIVTVMDIHSEVMKFIDNIPNDNLRKDNRKTLREYMVDFMSVVARQQAVMCMILGKYHEQTELIEDKLQKLQSTNEESIQKNISAVT
;
A
#
# COMPACT_ATOMS: atom_id res chain seq x y z
N MET A 1 -20.01 64.39 0.23
CA MET A 1 -20.69 63.09 0.03
C MET A 1 -19.66 62.12 -0.55
N LYS A 2 -19.19 61.15 0.24
CA LYS A 2 -18.20 60.14 -0.18
C LYS A 2 -18.93 58.82 -0.42
N HIS A 3 -18.82 58.28 -1.63
CA HIS A 3 -19.18 56.91 -1.95
C HIS A 3 -18.20 55.94 -1.29
N ARG A 4 -18.69 54.82 -0.74
CA ARG A 4 -17.95 53.55 -0.79
C ARG A 4 -18.92 52.37 -0.69
N LYS A 5 -18.95 51.58 -1.76
CA LYS A 5 -19.68 50.31 -1.88
C LYS A 5 -19.08 49.28 -0.92
N GLU A 6 -19.92 48.65 -0.10
CA GLU A 6 -19.58 47.41 0.60
C GLU A 6 -19.69 46.25 -0.40
N GLY A 7 -18.55 45.88 -0.99
CA GLY A 7 -18.40 44.62 -1.69
C GLY A 7 -17.91 43.58 -0.69
N HIS A 8 -18.82 42.77 -0.14
CA HIS A 8 -18.44 41.56 0.60
C HIS A 8 -17.89 40.52 -0.39
N GLN A 9 -16.59 40.59 -0.68
CA GLN A 9 -15.86 39.48 -1.27
C GLN A 9 -15.70 38.40 -0.20
N LYS A 10 -16.61 37.40 -0.20
CA LYS A 10 -16.36 36.13 0.50
C LYS A 10 -15.16 35.46 -0.15
N LEU A 11 -14.06 35.37 0.60
CA LEU A 11 -12.83 34.66 0.22
C LEU A 11 -13.11 33.16 -0.08
N PRO A 12 -12.33 32.52 -0.98
CA PRO A 12 -12.64 31.25 -1.64
C PRO A 12 -12.34 29.99 -0.78
N MET A 13 -12.44 30.08 0.55
CA MET A 13 -12.07 29.01 1.49
C MET A 13 -12.83 27.70 1.23
N SER A 14 -14.07 27.80 0.76
CA SER A 14 -14.94 26.64 0.50
C SER A 14 -14.51 25.82 -0.72
N ARG A 15 -13.88 26.45 -1.73
CA ARG A 15 -13.49 25.76 -2.98
C ARG A 15 -12.26 24.88 -2.77
N THR A 16 -11.30 25.34 -1.97
CA THR A 16 -10.05 24.63 -1.68
C THR A 16 -10.30 23.37 -0.83
N LEU A 17 -11.17 23.48 0.19
CA LEU A 17 -11.53 22.33 1.04
C LEU A 17 -12.34 21.27 0.25
N LEU A 18 -13.18 21.70 -0.70
CA LEU A 18 -13.93 20.81 -1.58
C LEU A 18 -13.02 20.05 -2.56
N SER A 19 -11.98 20.69 -3.10
CA SER A 19 -11.00 20.02 -3.96
C SER A 19 -10.12 19.03 -3.19
N GLU A 20 -9.65 19.38 -1.99
CA GLU A 20 -8.85 18.51 -1.12
C GLU A 20 -9.66 17.30 -0.61
N SER A 21 -10.94 17.53 -0.27
CA SER A 21 -11.87 16.45 0.11
C SER A 21 -12.15 15.48 -1.04
N ARG A 22 -12.20 15.98 -2.28
CA ARG A 22 -12.36 15.14 -3.49
C ARG A 22 -11.13 14.28 -3.73
N GLN A 23 -9.95 14.88 -3.65
CA GLN A 23 -8.66 14.18 -3.79
C GLN A 23 -8.50 13.07 -2.74
N SER A 24 -8.89 13.37 -1.50
CA SER A 24 -8.86 12.41 -0.39
C SER A 24 -9.80 11.21 -0.64
N LYS A 25 -11.01 11.46 -1.18
CA LYS A 25 -11.96 10.39 -1.52
C LYS A 25 -11.47 9.51 -2.67
N GLU A 26 -10.89 10.10 -3.70
CA GLU A 26 -10.34 9.39 -4.85
C GLU A 26 -9.14 8.50 -4.46
N LEU A 27 -8.32 8.96 -3.51
CA LEU A 27 -7.24 8.17 -2.90
C LEU A 27 -7.76 6.97 -2.08
N VAL A 28 -8.85 7.15 -1.32
CA VAL A 28 -9.48 6.07 -0.55
C VAL A 28 -10.11 5.01 -1.46
N GLU A 29 -10.71 5.44 -2.58
CA GLU A 29 -11.32 4.55 -3.57
C GLU A 29 -10.26 3.72 -4.34
N LYS A 30 -9.12 4.33 -4.70
CA LYS A 30 -7.98 3.58 -5.28
C LYS A 30 -7.42 2.50 -4.36
N VAL A 31 -7.45 2.72 -3.05
CA VAL A 31 -7.01 1.73 -2.06
C VAL A 31 -7.93 0.51 -2.02
N THR A 32 -9.22 0.64 -2.40
CA THR A 32 -10.18 -0.47 -2.32
C THR A 32 -10.09 -1.49 -3.47
N GLU A 33 -9.34 -1.20 -4.54
CA GLU A 33 -9.21 -2.09 -5.72
C GLU A 33 -7.80 -2.69 -5.91
N THR A 34 -6.84 -2.40 -5.04
CA THR A 34 -5.42 -2.73 -5.23
C THR A 34 -5.01 -4.06 -4.59
N LYS A 35 -4.04 -4.76 -5.19
CA LYS A 35 -3.43 -5.96 -4.58
C LYS A 35 -2.72 -5.57 -3.28
N ALA A 36 -2.53 -6.51 -2.36
CA ALA A 36 -1.88 -6.24 -1.08
C ALA A 36 -0.46 -5.65 -1.23
N GLU A 37 0.28 -6.01 -2.28
CA GLU A 37 1.58 -5.40 -2.58
C GLU A 37 1.44 -3.93 -3.01
N ASP A 38 0.50 -3.66 -3.91
CA ASP A 38 0.18 -2.32 -4.38
C ASP A 38 -0.31 -1.41 -3.23
N PHE A 39 -1.00 -1.99 -2.25
CA PHE A 39 -1.42 -1.30 -1.03
C PHE A 39 -0.22 -0.83 -0.20
N ILE A 40 0.78 -1.68 0.06
CA ILE A 40 1.96 -1.30 0.86
C ILE A 40 2.73 -0.15 0.18
N VAL A 41 2.93 -0.24 -1.13
CA VAL A 41 3.58 0.82 -1.91
C VAL A 41 2.79 2.12 -1.82
N THR A 42 1.48 2.05 -2.06
CA THR A 42 0.59 3.22 -1.97
C THR A 42 0.61 3.86 -0.57
N VAL A 43 0.63 3.05 0.49
CA VAL A 43 0.69 3.53 1.86
C VAL A 43 2.01 4.25 2.16
N MET A 44 3.14 3.74 1.66
CA MET A 44 4.45 4.39 1.81
C MET A 44 4.48 5.77 1.12
N ASP A 45 3.93 5.85 -0.09
CA ASP A 45 3.85 7.11 -0.85
C ASP A 45 2.95 8.13 -0.13
N ILE A 46 1.75 7.73 0.28
CA ILE A 46 0.82 8.58 1.04
C ILE A 46 1.47 9.05 2.34
N HIS A 47 2.15 8.16 3.08
CA HIS A 47 2.83 8.54 4.31
C HIS A 47 3.89 9.63 4.08
N SER A 48 4.68 9.51 3.01
CA SER A 48 5.66 10.53 2.61
C SER A 48 5.00 11.88 2.33
N GLU A 49 3.87 11.88 1.61
CA GLU A 49 3.09 13.10 1.34
C GLU A 49 2.53 13.72 2.62
N VAL A 50 1.97 12.90 3.52
CA VAL A 50 1.44 13.36 4.81
C VAL A 50 2.53 13.99 5.67
N MET A 51 3.71 13.38 5.74
CA MET A 51 4.84 13.94 6.49
C MET A 51 5.29 15.29 5.92
N LYS A 52 5.39 15.41 4.59
CA LYS A 52 5.67 16.69 3.93
C LYS A 52 4.59 17.73 4.21
N PHE A 53 3.33 17.34 4.20
CA PHE A 53 2.22 18.23 4.52
C PHE A 53 2.36 18.77 5.94
N ILE A 54 2.56 17.90 6.94
CA ILE A 54 2.72 18.26 8.35
C ILE A 54 3.85 19.28 8.54
N ASP A 55 4.95 19.10 7.82
CA ASP A 55 6.14 19.95 7.93
C ASP A 55 5.89 21.36 7.39
N ASN A 56 5.04 21.46 6.37
CA ASN A 56 4.71 22.72 5.70
C ASN A 56 3.58 23.51 6.38
N ILE A 57 2.90 22.95 7.40
CA ILE A 57 1.87 23.69 8.14
C ILE A 57 2.54 24.86 8.89
N PRO A 58 2.02 26.11 8.83
CA PRO A 58 2.54 27.21 9.64
C PRO A 58 2.39 26.97 11.14
N ASN A 59 3.33 27.44 11.96
CA ASN A 59 3.29 27.25 13.41
C ASN A 59 2.05 27.89 14.08
N ASP A 60 1.53 28.97 13.49
CA ASP A 60 0.32 29.65 13.98
C ASP A 60 -0.94 28.78 13.81
N ASN A 61 -0.91 27.83 12.87
CA ASN A 61 -2.02 26.92 12.56
C ASN A 61 -1.86 25.55 13.24
N LEU A 62 -0.64 25.16 13.62
CA LEU A 62 -0.38 23.92 14.35
C LEU A 62 0.76 24.12 15.35
N ARG A 63 0.40 24.08 16.64
CA ARG A 63 1.36 24.14 17.75
C ARG A 63 2.42 23.04 17.61
N LYS A 64 3.65 23.36 18.02
CA LYS A 64 4.81 22.45 17.91
C LYS A 64 4.57 21.09 18.57
N ASP A 65 3.95 21.07 19.75
CA ASP A 65 3.67 19.83 20.48
C ASP A 65 2.69 18.93 19.71
N ASN A 66 1.62 19.51 19.16
CA ASN A 66 0.66 18.78 18.34
C ASN A 66 1.32 18.24 17.06
N ARG A 67 2.23 19.01 16.44
CA ARG A 67 3.02 18.56 15.29
C ARG A 67 3.89 17.36 15.64
N LYS A 68 4.56 17.42 16.79
CA LYS A 68 5.38 16.33 17.30
C LYS A 68 4.55 15.06 17.51
N THR A 69 3.43 15.18 18.22
CA THR A 69 2.52 14.04 18.46
C THR A 69 1.96 13.47 17.16
N LEU A 70 1.59 14.31 16.19
CA LEU A 70 1.11 13.83 14.90
C LEU A 70 2.20 13.06 14.13
N ARG A 71 3.46 13.52 14.17
CA ARG A 71 4.58 12.77 13.61
C ARG A 71 4.79 11.43 14.31
N GLU A 72 4.71 11.39 15.64
CA GLU A 72 4.82 10.15 16.43
C GLU A 72 3.76 9.14 15.97
N TYR A 73 2.50 9.56 15.83
CA TYR A 73 1.45 8.68 15.30
C TYR A 73 1.71 8.18 13.88
N MET A 74 2.27 9.02 13.00
CA MET A 74 2.60 8.60 11.64
C MET A 74 3.75 7.58 11.63
N VAL A 75 4.74 7.72 12.53
CA VAL A 75 5.82 6.73 12.71
C VAL A 75 5.27 5.42 13.25
N ASP A 76 4.39 5.46 14.25
CA ASP A 76 3.76 4.26 14.82
C ASP A 76 2.91 3.53 13.77
N PHE A 77 2.19 4.28 12.94
CA PHE A 77 1.45 3.73 11.82
C PHE A 77 2.38 2.99 10.84
N MET A 78 3.51 3.59 10.46
CA MET A 78 4.49 2.92 9.58
C MET A 78 5.12 1.68 10.19
N SER A 79 5.27 1.63 11.51
CA SER A 79 5.71 0.42 12.21
C SER A 79 4.71 -0.74 12.03
N VAL A 80 3.40 -0.45 12.02
CA VAL A 80 2.38 -1.46 11.69
C VAL A 80 2.50 -1.92 10.24
N VAL A 81 2.63 -0.98 9.30
CA VAL A 81 2.76 -1.27 7.86
C VAL A 81 3.99 -2.14 7.59
N ALA A 82 5.13 -1.84 8.20
CA ALA A 82 6.36 -2.62 8.07
C ALA A 82 6.18 -4.07 8.56
N ARG A 83 5.45 -4.27 9.67
CA ARG A 83 5.12 -5.62 10.15
C ARG A 83 4.19 -6.37 9.20
N GLN A 84 3.20 -5.69 8.62
CA GLN A 84 2.32 -6.28 7.61
C GLN A 84 3.11 -6.71 6.36
N GLN A 85 4.01 -5.85 5.88
CA GLN A 85 4.91 -6.18 4.77
C GLN A 85 5.78 -7.40 5.09
N ALA A 86 6.37 -7.47 6.28
CA ALA A 86 7.18 -8.61 6.70
C ALA A 86 6.37 -9.92 6.69
N VAL A 87 5.15 -9.91 7.24
CA VAL A 87 4.25 -11.07 7.24
C VAL A 87 3.91 -11.51 5.81
N MET A 88 3.59 -10.56 4.94
CA MET A 88 3.29 -10.84 3.53
C MET A 88 4.49 -11.50 2.83
N CYS A 89 5.71 -10.97 3.01
CA CYS A 89 6.92 -11.59 2.46
C CYS A 89 7.16 -13.01 2.97
N MET A 90 6.92 -13.27 4.27
CA MET A 90 7.05 -14.63 4.83
C MET A 90 6.04 -15.60 4.20
N ILE A 91 4.79 -15.16 4.01
CA ILE A 91 3.75 -16.00 3.41
C ILE A 91 4.08 -16.30 1.94
N LEU A 92 4.47 -15.27 1.18
CA LEU A 92 4.86 -15.42 -0.23
C LEU A 92 6.09 -16.33 -0.38
N GLY A 93 7.10 -16.19 0.48
CA GLY A 93 8.26 -17.07 0.48
C GLY A 93 7.88 -18.53 0.73
N LYS A 94 7.05 -18.80 1.76
CA LYS A 94 6.55 -20.17 2.03
C LYS A 94 5.71 -20.72 0.88
N TYR A 95 4.92 -19.88 0.22
CA TYR A 95 4.13 -20.29 -0.94
C TYR A 95 5.03 -20.69 -2.11
N HIS A 96 6.13 -19.94 -2.33
CA HIS A 96 7.11 -20.25 -3.36
C HIS A 96 7.82 -21.59 -3.08
N GLU A 97 8.32 -21.80 -1.86
CA GLU A 97 8.94 -23.08 -1.44
C GLU A 97 8.00 -24.27 -1.63
N GLN A 98 6.71 -24.11 -1.27
CA GLN A 98 5.72 -25.16 -1.50
C GLN A 98 5.47 -25.43 -2.99
N THR A 99 5.45 -24.38 -3.80
CA THR A 99 5.28 -24.51 -5.26
C THR A 99 6.43 -25.32 -5.87
N GLU A 100 7.68 -24.98 -5.54
CA GLU A 100 8.86 -25.71 -6.00
C GLU A 100 8.85 -27.18 -5.55
N LEU A 101 8.47 -27.44 -4.28
CA LEU A 101 8.37 -28.81 -3.76
C LEU A 101 7.32 -29.64 -4.49
N ILE A 102 6.17 -29.04 -4.82
CA ILE A 102 5.12 -29.71 -5.59
C ILE A 102 5.61 -30.01 -7.01
N GLU A 103 6.28 -29.06 -7.65
CA GLU A 103 6.80 -29.21 -9.01
C GLU A 103 7.87 -30.30 -9.10
N ASP A 104 8.84 -30.32 -8.18
CA ASP A 104 9.87 -31.37 -8.09
C ASP A 104 9.25 -32.77 -7.87
N LYS A 105 8.25 -32.87 -6.98
CA LYS A 105 7.54 -34.15 -6.74
C LYS A 105 6.76 -34.60 -7.97
N LEU A 106 6.10 -33.67 -8.67
CA LEU A 106 5.36 -33.97 -9.89
C LEU A 106 6.30 -34.49 -10.98
N GLN A 107 7.45 -33.83 -11.17
CA GLN A 107 8.45 -34.23 -12.15
C GLN A 107 9.00 -35.62 -11.84
N LYS A 108 9.35 -35.90 -10.57
CA LYS A 108 9.83 -37.24 -10.16
C LYS A 108 8.79 -38.33 -10.40
N LEU A 109 7.51 -38.08 -10.12
CA LEU A 109 6.43 -39.03 -10.40
C LEU A 109 6.29 -39.31 -11.90
N GLN A 110 6.39 -38.28 -12.74
CA GLN A 110 6.35 -38.43 -14.19
C GLN A 110 7.52 -39.27 -14.71
N SER A 111 8.76 -38.96 -14.31
CA SER A 111 9.95 -39.72 -14.71
C SER A 111 9.89 -41.18 -14.24
N THR A 112 9.47 -41.42 -12.99
CA THR A 112 9.32 -42.78 -12.45
C THR A 112 8.28 -43.58 -13.25
N ASN A 113 7.17 -42.93 -13.62
CA ASN A 113 6.13 -43.56 -14.41
C ASN A 113 6.65 -43.92 -15.82
N GLU A 114 7.36 -43.02 -16.49
CA GLU A 114 7.99 -43.26 -17.80
C GLU A 114 8.98 -44.43 -17.75
N GLU A 115 9.87 -44.46 -16.75
CA GLU A 115 10.81 -45.57 -16.54
C GLU A 115 10.10 -46.91 -16.32
N SER A 116 9.02 -46.92 -15.55
CA SER A 116 8.24 -48.12 -15.27
C SER A 116 7.56 -48.67 -16.53
N ILE A 117 7.02 -47.79 -17.37
CA ILE A 117 6.41 -48.14 -18.66
C ILE A 117 7.47 -48.73 -19.60
N GLN A 118 8.64 -48.08 -19.69
CA GLN A 118 9.71 -48.53 -20.56
C GLN A 118 10.27 -49.90 -20.15
N LYS A 119 10.47 -50.12 -18.84
CA LYS A 119 10.89 -51.41 -18.29
C LYS A 119 9.89 -52.53 -18.60
N ASN A 120 8.59 -52.24 -18.51
CA ASN A 120 7.54 -53.22 -18.84
C ASN A 120 7.53 -53.57 -20.34
N ILE A 121 7.74 -52.59 -21.23
CA ILE A 121 7.85 -52.85 -22.68
C ILE A 121 9.06 -53.73 -22.99
N SER A 122 10.23 -53.41 -22.41
CA SER A 122 11.45 -54.21 -22.61
C SER A 122 11.37 -55.63 -22.05
N ALA A 123 10.52 -55.89 -21.05
CA ALA A 123 10.33 -57.23 -20.49
C ALA A 123 9.41 -58.13 -21.34
N VAL A 124 8.64 -57.55 -22.27
CA VAL A 124 7.67 -58.26 -23.13
C VAL A 124 8.23 -58.51 -24.55
N THR A 125 9.38 -57.91 -24.89
CA THR A 125 10.06 -58.06 -26.18
C THR A 125 11.22 -59.05 -26.07
#